data_AF-A0A359G334-F1
#
_entry.id   AF-A0A359G334-F1
#
_cell.length_a   1.000
_cell.length_b   1.000
_cell.length_c   1.000
_cell.angle_alpha   90.00
_cell.angle_beta   90.00
_cell.angle_gamma   90.00
#
_symmetry.space_group_name_H-M   'P 1'
#
loop_
_entity.id
_entity.type
_entity.pdbx_description
1 polymer ?
#
loop_
_entity_poly.entity_id
_entity_poly.type
_entity_poly.pdbx_seq_one_letter_code
_entity_poly.pdbx_strand_id
1 'polypeptide(L)'
;SLHGVVIDTKLYSRAGKEGKKGKSAERLQLEKLDEKFAGQIAELTELLVTKLCKLLEGKTTTGIADYFGVELYGAGTKFTRSLFEELARKSLDEKTGVGMGYLNLGPCRWTGDEHTDALIEATVNNYTIEWKKADAAIKREKYNLTNGDELPQTGVIQMAKVYIAKKRKLKVGDKMAGRHGNKGIVARIVRDEDMPFLEDGTIVDICLNPLGVPSRMNLGQIYETVLGWAGRELGMKFATPIFDGASLDQINEYTAQAGIPHSGRTYLYDGGTGEMFDQPATVGVIYMLKLGHMIDDKMHARSIGPYSLITQQPLGGKAQFGGQRFGEMEVWALEGFGAANILQEILTIKSDDVMGRAKAYEAIVKGENLPRPGIPEAMNVLLHELRGLALSVKLE
;
A
#
# COMPACT_ATOMS: atom_id res chain seq x y z
N SER A 1 -14.21 13.34 -3.87
CA SER A 1 -14.39 12.42 -5.01
C SER A 1 -13.14 11.57 -5.20
N LEU A 2 -13.32 10.27 -5.41
CA LEU A 2 -12.23 9.35 -5.75
C LEU A 2 -11.87 9.59 -7.23
N HIS A 3 -10.60 9.89 -7.53
CA HIS A 3 -10.09 10.06 -8.89
C HIS A 3 -8.77 9.33 -9.03
N GLY A 4 -8.54 8.70 -10.18
CA GLY A 4 -7.35 7.92 -10.46
C GLY A 4 -7.52 7.11 -11.74
N VAL A 5 -6.54 6.26 -12.04
CA VAL A 5 -6.56 5.35 -13.18
C VAL A 5 -7.08 4.00 -12.71
N VAL A 6 -8.06 3.45 -13.42
CA VAL A 6 -8.52 2.07 -13.17
C VAL A 6 -7.40 1.13 -13.59
N ILE A 7 -6.88 0.36 -12.63
CA ILE A 7 -5.80 -0.61 -12.87
C ILE A 7 -6.32 -2.02 -13.11
N ASP A 8 -7.46 -2.36 -12.50
CA ASP A 8 -8.05 -3.69 -12.59
C ASP A 8 -9.53 -3.63 -12.23
N THR A 9 -10.31 -4.53 -12.82
CA THR A 9 -11.75 -4.70 -12.55
C THR A 9 -12.05 -6.18 -12.42
N LYS A 10 -12.61 -6.57 -11.28
CA LYS A 10 -13.01 -7.96 -11.01
C LYS A 10 -14.51 -8.02 -10.75
N LEU A 11 -15.21 -8.88 -11.48
CA LEU A 11 -16.61 -9.19 -11.23
C LEU A 11 -16.68 -10.53 -10.51
N TYR A 12 -17.23 -10.50 -9.30
CA TYR A 12 -17.48 -11.67 -8.48
C TYR A 12 -18.96 -12.02 -8.59
N SER A 13 -19.27 -13.29 -8.82
CA SER A 13 -20.64 -13.78 -8.86
C SER A 13 -20.75 -15.07 -8.08
N ARG A 14 -21.81 -15.19 -7.28
CA ARG A 14 -22.16 -16.51 -6.73
C ARG A 14 -22.45 -17.46 -7.89
N ALA A 15 -22.12 -18.74 -7.74
CA ALA A 15 -22.53 -19.75 -8.69
C ALA A 15 -24.07 -19.79 -8.77
N GLY A 16 -24.62 -19.11 -9.78
CA GLY A 16 -26.04 -19.08 -10.05
C GLY A 16 -26.45 -20.34 -10.79
N LYS A 17 -27.59 -20.94 -10.42
CA LYS A 17 -28.27 -21.97 -11.23
C LYS A 17 -28.89 -21.36 -12.51
N GLU A 18 -28.16 -20.55 -13.26
CA GLU A 18 -28.69 -19.88 -14.45
C GLU A 18 -28.49 -20.72 -15.72
N GLY A 19 -29.53 -21.49 -16.06
CA GLY A 19 -29.86 -21.94 -17.43
C GLY A 19 -28.87 -22.90 -18.15
N LYS A 20 -29.40 -23.72 -19.06
CA LYS A 20 -28.61 -24.64 -19.91
C LYS A 20 -27.49 -23.95 -20.72
N LYS A 21 -27.57 -22.62 -20.92
CA LYS A 21 -26.56 -21.82 -21.64
C LYS A 21 -25.31 -21.53 -20.80
N GLY A 22 -25.42 -21.34 -19.49
CA GLY A 22 -24.28 -21.10 -18.59
C GLY A 22 -23.36 -22.32 -18.48
N LYS A 23 -23.94 -23.51 -18.29
CA LYS A 23 -23.20 -24.79 -18.22
C LYS A 23 -22.38 -25.12 -19.47
N SER A 24 -22.87 -24.71 -20.65
CA SER A 24 -22.14 -24.91 -21.91
C SER A 24 -20.92 -23.99 -22.00
N ALA A 25 -21.07 -22.73 -21.57
CA ALA A 25 -19.97 -21.77 -21.53
C ALA A 25 -18.93 -22.12 -20.45
N GLU A 26 -19.36 -22.57 -19.27
CA GLU A 26 -18.50 -23.08 -18.20
C GLU A 26 -17.67 -24.28 -18.67
N ARG A 27 -18.30 -25.25 -19.36
CA ARG A 27 -17.61 -26.41 -19.92
C ARG A 27 -16.55 -26.00 -20.94
N LEU A 28 -16.87 -25.07 -21.85
CA LEU A 28 -15.91 -24.53 -22.82
C LEU A 28 -14.74 -23.82 -22.15
N GLN A 29 -14.97 -23.12 -21.03
CA GLN A 29 -13.92 -22.47 -20.25
C GLN A 29 -13.02 -23.48 -19.53
N LEU A 30 -13.60 -24.56 -18.97
CA LEU A 30 -12.83 -25.65 -18.37
C LEU A 30 -11.96 -26.37 -19.40
N GLU A 31 -12.51 -26.66 -20.59
CA GLU A 31 -11.76 -27.27 -21.71
C GLU A 31 -10.59 -26.38 -22.15
N LYS A 32 -10.78 -25.05 -22.23
CA LYS A 32 -9.68 -24.11 -22.50
C LYS A 32 -8.58 -24.09 -21.43
N LEU A 33 -8.94 -24.27 -20.15
CA LEU A 33 -7.96 -24.37 -19.07
C LEU A 33 -7.17 -25.68 -19.16
N ASP A 34 -7.82 -26.77 -19.57
CA ASP A 34 -7.17 -28.05 -19.82
C ASP A 34 -6.19 -27.98 -21.00
N GLU A 35 -6.59 -27.35 -22.12
CA GLU A 35 -5.69 -27.11 -23.25
C GLU A 35 -4.48 -26.24 -22.85
N LYS A 36 -4.71 -25.19 -22.06
CA LYS A 36 -3.64 -24.32 -21.56
C LYS A 36 -2.68 -25.08 -20.64
N PHE A 37 -3.20 -25.92 -19.75
CA PHE A 37 -2.39 -26.75 -18.87
C PHE A 37 -1.55 -27.75 -19.68
N ALA A 38 -2.18 -28.43 -20.65
CA ALA A 38 -1.47 -29.36 -21.53
C ALA A 38 -0.35 -28.68 -22.32
N GLY A 39 -0.58 -27.46 -22.84
CA GLY A 39 0.44 -26.66 -23.51
C GLY A 39 1.61 -26.28 -22.60
N GLN A 40 1.32 -25.81 -21.38
CA GLN A 40 2.35 -25.45 -20.39
C GLN A 40 3.20 -26.65 -19.99
N ILE A 41 2.58 -27.81 -19.77
CA ILE A 41 3.33 -29.03 -19.42
C ILE A 41 4.12 -29.55 -20.62
N ALA A 42 3.61 -29.43 -21.86
CA ALA A 42 4.36 -29.81 -23.05
C ALA A 42 5.66 -28.99 -23.20
N GLU A 43 5.59 -27.66 -23.03
CA GLU A 43 6.78 -26.79 -23.05
C GLU A 43 7.75 -27.13 -21.91
N LEU A 44 7.23 -27.35 -20.69
CA LEU A 44 8.04 -27.75 -19.53
C LEU A 44 8.75 -29.09 -19.77
N THR A 45 8.05 -30.03 -20.39
CA THR A 45 8.58 -31.36 -20.73
C THR A 45 9.65 -31.25 -21.81
N GLU A 46 9.44 -30.45 -22.86
CA GLU A 46 10.45 -30.23 -23.90
C GLU A 46 11.74 -29.61 -23.33
N LEU A 47 11.60 -28.66 -22.41
CA LEU A 47 12.74 -28.05 -21.71
C LEU A 47 13.49 -29.07 -20.84
N LEU A 48 12.76 -29.95 -20.14
CA LEU A 48 13.35 -31.06 -19.37
C LEU A 48 14.12 -32.01 -20.29
N VAL A 49 13.49 -32.48 -21.38
CA VAL A 49 14.11 -33.41 -22.34
C VAL A 49 15.38 -32.81 -22.94
N THR A 50 15.36 -31.52 -23.30
CA THR A 50 16.53 -30.81 -23.83
C THR A 50 17.68 -30.77 -22.82
N LYS A 51 17.39 -30.53 -21.53
CA LYS A 51 18.39 -30.53 -20.46
C LYS A 51 18.94 -31.93 -20.18
N LEU A 52 18.07 -32.93 -20.13
CA LEU A 52 18.46 -34.34 -19.93
C LEU A 52 19.33 -34.85 -21.08
N CYS A 53 18.98 -34.53 -22.34
CA CYS A 53 19.80 -34.89 -23.50
C CYS A 53 21.22 -34.31 -23.43
N LYS A 54 21.38 -33.07 -22.95
CA LYS A 54 22.71 -32.45 -22.75
C LYS A 54 23.49 -33.10 -21.62
N LEU A 55 22.84 -33.48 -20.52
CA LEU A 55 23.49 -34.11 -19.38
C LEU A 55 23.90 -35.57 -19.64
N LEU A 56 23.21 -36.24 -20.56
CA LEU A 56 23.32 -37.68 -20.82
C LEU A 56 23.96 -38.01 -22.17
N GLU A 57 24.55 -37.02 -22.85
CA GLU A 57 25.20 -37.19 -24.15
C GLU A 57 26.38 -38.18 -24.03
N GLY A 58 26.35 -39.25 -24.82
CA GLY A 58 27.40 -40.28 -24.86
C GLY A 58 27.40 -41.28 -23.69
N LYS A 59 26.46 -41.20 -22.74
CA LYS A 59 26.33 -42.12 -21.59
C LYS A 59 25.31 -43.24 -21.85
N THR A 60 25.45 -44.37 -21.15
CA THR A 60 24.51 -45.51 -21.18
C THR A 60 23.83 -45.68 -19.83
N THR A 61 22.57 -46.09 -19.82
CA THR A 61 21.79 -46.25 -18.58
C THR A 61 22.29 -47.44 -17.75
N THR A 62 22.33 -47.29 -16.42
CA THR A 62 22.52 -48.37 -15.44
C THR A 62 21.20 -49.02 -14.99
N GLY A 63 20.07 -48.56 -15.54
CA GLY A 63 18.71 -48.93 -15.18
C GLY A 63 17.90 -47.70 -14.79
N ILE A 64 16.71 -47.52 -15.37
CA ILE A 64 15.73 -46.53 -14.93
C ILE A 64 14.60 -47.27 -14.23
N ALA A 65 14.32 -46.93 -12.97
CA ALA A 65 13.23 -47.53 -12.20
C ALA A 65 12.18 -46.48 -11.79
N ASP A 66 10.93 -46.93 -11.68
CA ASP A 66 9.85 -46.18 -11.04
C ASP A 66 10.08 -46.13 -9.52
N TYR A 67 9.37 -45.24 -8.82
CA TYR A 67 9.33 -45.12 -7.35
C TYR A 67 9.00 -46.46 -6.66
N PHE A 68 8.24 -47.34 -7.31
CA PHE A 68 7.91 -48.69 -6.83
C PHE A 68 8.98 -49.75 -7.14
N GLY A 69 10.13 -49.37 -7.71
CA GLY A 69 11.21 -50.30 -8.05
C GLY A 69 10.97 -51.13 -9.31
N VAL A 70 9.93 -50.80 -10.09
CA VAL A 70 9.65 -51.44 -11.38
C VAL A 70 10.63 -50.88 -12.42
N GLU A 71 11.37 -51.77 -13.07
CA GLU A 71 12.36 -51.41 -14.08
C GLU A 71 11.66 -50.92 -15.36
N LEU A 72 11.86 -49.64 -15.70
CA LEU A 72 11.29 -48.99 -16.88
C LEU A 72 12.16 -49.21 -18.13
N TYR A 73 13.48 -49.21 -17.96
CA TYR A 73 14.48 -49.44 -19.00
C TYR A 73 15.73 -50.08 -18.39
N GLY A 74 16.23 -51.17 -18.99
CA GLY A 74 17.34 -51.94 -18.43
C GLY A 74 18.73 -51.43 -18.77
N ALA A 75 19.73 -51.92 -18.03
CA ALA A 75 21.12 -51.50 -18.14
C ALA A 75 21.66 -51.67 -19.58
N GLY A 76 22.38 -50.64 -20.07
CA GLY A 76 23.01 -50.63 -21.40
C GLY A 76 22.20 -49.98 -22.51
N THR A 77 20.96 -49.49 -22.25
CA THR A 77 20.23 -48.68 -23.24
C THR A 77 20.92 -47.33 -23.46
N LYS A 78 20.85 -46.79 -24.69
CA LYS A 78 21.35 -45.45 -25.02
C LYS A 78 20.26 -44.42 -24.76
N PHE A 79 20.62 -43.29 -24.14
CA PHE A 79 19.70 -42.16 -23.97
C PHE A 79 19.43 -41.50 -25.32
N THR A 80 18.22 -41.71 -25.85
CA THR A 80 17.74 -41.10 -27.10
C THR A 80 16.57 -40.18 -26.80
N ARG A 81 16.35 -39.15 -27.64
CA ARG A 81 15.23 -38.23 -27.48
C ARG A 81 13.87 -38.97 -27.48
N SER A 82 13.74 -39.99 -28.33
CA SER A 82 12.57 -40.87 -28.39
C SER A 82 12.30 -41.61 -27.06
N LEU A 83 13.35 -42.04 -26.35
CA LEU A 83 13.21 -42.70 -25.05
C LEU A 83 12.64 -41.75 -23.98
N PHE A 84 13.06 -40.49 -23.98
CA PHE A 84 12.53 -39.47 -23.06
C PHE A 84 11.08 -39.08 -23.39
N GLU A 85 10.71 -39.05 -24.68
CA GLU A 85 9.34 -38.77 -25.14
C GLU A 85 8.39 -39.96 -24.87
N GLU A 86 8.89 -41.19 -24.90
CA GLU A 86 8.15 -42.36 -24.44
C GLU A 86 7.97 -42.37 -22.91
N LEU A 87 9.03 -42.07 -22.17
CA LEU A 87 8.98 -42.00 -20.71
C LEU A 87 7.99 -40.93 -20.23
N ALA A 88 7.90 -39.79 -20.93
CA ALA A 88 6.89 -38.75 -20.67
C ALA A 88 5.45 -39.27 -20.78
N ARG A 89 5.19 -40.18 -21.74
CA ARG A 89 3.85 -40.68 -22.11
C ARG A 89 3.44 -41.96 -21.41
N LYS A 90 4.36 -42.66 -20.72
CA LYS A 90 4.06 -43.93 -20.02
C LYS A 90 3.00 -43.81 -18.93
N SER A 91 2.92 -42.65 -18.27
CA SER A 91 1.87 -42.35 -17.31
C SER A 91 1.13 -41.10 -17.79
N LEU A 92 -0.20 -41.15 -17.83
CA LEU A 92 -1.07 -40.06 -18.26
C LEU A 92 -2.09 -39.80 -17.14
N ASP A 93 -2.41 -38.54 -16.89
CA ASP A 93 -3.54 -38.17 -16.03
C ASP A 93 -4.86 -38.46 -16.76
N GLU A 94 -5.68 -39.35 -16.20
CA GLU A 94 -6.95 -39.81 -16.79
C GLU A 94 -7.95 -38.67 -17.04
N LYS A 95 -7.83 -37.55 -16.31
CA LYS A 95 -8.76 -36.42 -16.43
C LYS A 95 -8.33 -35.34 -17.41
N THR A 96 -7.03 -35.15 -17.60
CA THR A 96 -6.46 -34.05 -18.40
C THR A 96 -5.70 -34.55 -19.63
N GLY A 97 -5.38 -35.84 -19.70
CA GLY A 97 -4.58 -36.43 -20.78
C GLY A 97 -3.11 -36.02 -20.75
N VAL A 98 -2.64 -35.38 -19.68
CA VAL A 98 -1.28 -34.84 -19.56
C VAL A 98 -0.30 -35.90 -19.05
N GLY A 99 0.90 -35.93 -19.62
CA GLY A 99 1.96 -36.87 -19.25
C GLY A 99 2.47 -36.65 -17.82
N MET A 100 2.39 -37.70 -17.01
CA MET A 100 2.84 -37.79 -15.62
C MET A 100 4.12 -38.60 -15.44
N GLY A 101 4.71 -39.11 -16.52
CA GLY A 101 5.77 -40.13 -16.45
C GLY A 101 6.99 -39.75 -15.62
N TYR A 102 7.40 -38.48 -15.62
CA TYR A 102 8.55 -38.00 -14.84
C TYR A 102 8.26 -37.81 -13.34
N LEU A 103 6.99 -37.81 -12.91
CA LEU A 103 6.60 -37.63 -11.50
C LEU A 103 6.70 -38.92 -10.69
N ASN A 104 6.73 -40.07 -11.36
CA ASN A 104 6.82 -41.40 -10.73
C ASN A 104 8.23 -41.99 -10.82
N LEU A 105 9.25 -41.18 -11.12
CA LEU A 105 10.62 -41.67 -11.18
C LEU A 105 11.17 -41.96 -9.77
N GLY A 106 11.86 -43.10 -9.64
CA GLY A 106 12.62 -43.43 -8.45
C GLY A 106 13.96 -42.66 -8.38
N PRO A 107 14.90 -43.08 -7.50
CA PRO A 107 16.22 -42.45 -7.40
C PRO A 107 16.92 -42.41 -8.76
N CYS A 108 17.36 -41.24 -9.20
CA CYS A 108 17.92 -41.00 -10.54
C CYS A 108 19.38 -41.46 -10.67
N ARG A 109 19.68 -42.72 -10.29
CA ARG A 109 20.99 -43.35 -10.46
C ARG A 109 21.15 -43.92 -11.88
N TRP A 110 21.13 -43.04 -12.86
CA TRP A 110 20.99 -43.40 -14.26
C TRP A 110 22.33 -43.69 -14.95
N THR A 111 23.43 -43.15 -14.44
CA THR A 111 24.74 -43.23 -15.09
C THR A 111 25.81 -43.88 -14.21
N GLY A 112 25.57 -43.99 -12.90
CA GLY A 112 26.53 -44.53 -11.93
C GLY A 112 27.63 -43.54 -11.53
N ASP A 113 27.61 -42.32 -12.07
CA ASP A 113 28.49 -41.21 -11.73
C ASP A 113 27.76 -40.26 -10.77
N GLU A 114 28.27 -40.14 -9.55
CA GLU A 114 27.64 -39.40 -8.44
C GLU A 114 27.37 -37.93 -8.80
N HIS A 115 28.25 -37.30 -9.59
CA HIS A 115 28.08 -35.90 -9.97
C HIS A 115 26.95 -35.72 -10.99
N THR A 116 26.91 -36.53 -12.05
CA THR A 116 25.83 -36.40 -13.06
C THR A 116 24.49 -36.91 -12.57
N ASP A 117 24.47 -37.96 -11.75
CA ASP A 117 23.22 -38.47 -11.16
C ASP A 117 22.61 -37.42 -10.21
N ALA A 118 23.42 -36.68 -9.44
CA ALA A 118 22.95 -35.55 -8.62
C ALA A 118 22.37 -34.39 -9.47
N LEU A 119 22.98 -34.08 -10.62
CA LEU A 119 22.46 -33.06 -11.55
C LEU A 119 21.15 -33.49 -12.22
N ILE A 120 21.01 -34.77 -12.56
CA ILE A 120 19.77 -35.34 -13.12
C ILE A 120 18.67 -35.28 -12.07
N GLU A 121 18.94 -35.72 -10.84
CA GLU A 121 17.99 -35.67 -9.73
C GLU A 121 17.52 -34.24 -9.46
N ALA A 122 18.44 -33.27 -9.41
CA ALA A 122 18.08 -31.86 -9.25
C ALA A 122 17.22 -31.33 -10.41
N THR A 123 17.50 -31.75 -11.65
CA THR A 123 16.75 -31.32 -12.84
C THR A 123 15.34 -31.90 -12.86
N VAL A 124 15.18 -33.18 -12.51
CA VAL A 124 13.88 -33.87 -12.41
C VAL A 124 13.06 -33.34 -11.22
N ASN A 125 13.70 -33.06 -10.08
CA ASN A 125 13.04 -32.45 -8.94
C ASN A 125 12.53 -31.04 -9.25
N ASN A 126 13.34 -30.20 -9.91
CA ASN A 126 12.90 -28.87 -10.35
C ASN A 126 11.70 -28.94 -11.30
N TYR A 127 11.71 -29.88 -12.26
CA TYR A 127 10.55 -30.15 -13.11
C TYR A 127 9.31 -30.54 -12.29
N THR A 128 9.48 -31.44 -11.32
CA THR A 128 8.40 -31.92 -10.45
C THR A 128 7.77 -30.78 -9.64
N ILE A 129 8.58 -29.86 -9.13
CA ILE A 129 8.13 -28.68 -8.40
C ILE A 129 7.30 -27.77 -9.31
N GLU A 130 7.81 -27.43 -10.50
CA GLU A 130 7.09 -26.56 -11.45
C GLU A 130 5.82 -27.21 -11.99
N TRP A 131 5.84 -28.52 -12.25
CA TRP A 131 4.66 -29.29 -12.64
C TRP A 131 3.58 -29.22 -11.57
N LYS A 132 3.93 -29.47 -10.29
CA LYS A 132 2.99 -29.38 -9.15
C LYS A 132 2.44 -27.97 -8.95
N LYS A 133 3.25 -26.93 -9.18
CA LYS A 133 2.79 -25.53 -9.13
C LYS A 133 1.75 -25.24 -10.21
N ALA A 134 2.00 -25.69 -11.44
CA ALA A 134 1.06 -25.52 -12.55
C ALA A 134 -0.27 -26.27 -12.29
N ASP A 135 -0.20 -27.51 -11.82
CA ASP A 135 -1.37 -28.32 -11.46
C ASP A 135 -2.20 -27.65 -10.33
N ALA A 136 -1.55 -27.18 -9.27
CA ALA A 136 -2.21 -26.48 -8.18
C ALA A 136 -2.88 -25.17 -8.64
N ALA A 137 -2.25 -24.41 -9.54
CA ALA A 137 -2.81 -23.18 -10.09
C ALA A 137 -4.08 -23.46 -10.90
N ILE A 138 -4.03 -24.43 -11.82
CA ILE A 138 -5.17 -24.80 -12.66
C ILE A 138 -6.31 -25.41 -11.84
N LYS A 139 -6.00 -26.28 -10.88
CA LYS A 139 -7.02 -26.83 -9.94
C LYS A 139 -7.73 -25.73 -9.19
N ARG A 140 -7.01 -24.69 -8.75
CA ARG A 140 -7.60 -23.52 -8.08
C ARG A 140 -8.49 -22.69 -9.01
N GLU A 141 -8.05 -22.44 -10.24
CA GLU A 141 -8.87 -21.74 -11.24
C GLU A 141 -10.15 -22.52 -11.57
N LYS A 142 -10.05 -23.84 -11.79
CA LYS A 142 -11.20 -24.73 -12.00
C LYS A 142 -12.15 -24.75 -10.80
N TYR A 143 -11.59 -24.81 -9.59
CA TYR A 143 -12.38 -24.76 -8.36
C TYR A 143 -13.16 -23.43 -8.23
N ASN A 144 -12.49 -22.31 -8.48
CA ASN A 144 -13.11 -20.97 -8.45
C ASN A 144 -14.23 -20.84 -9.50
N LEU A 145 -14.01 -21.36 -10.72
CA LEU A 145 -15.03 -21.38 -11.77
C LEU A 145 -16.24 -22.25 -11.40
N THR A 146 -16.02 -23.39 -10.73
CA THR A 146 -17.07 -24.37 -10.43
C THR A 146 -17.94 -23.97 -9.24
N ASN A 147 -17.31 -23.48 -8.16
CA ASN A 147 -18.02 -23.11 -6.94
C ASN A 147 -18.50 -21.65 -6.96
N GLY A 148 -18.00 -20.83 -7.88
CA GLY A 148 -18.22 -19.39 -7.90
C GLY A 148 -17.58 -18.69 -6.70
N ASP A 149 -17.80 -17.39 -6.60
CA ASP A 149 -17.20 -16.59 -5.55
C ASP A 149 -18.09 -16.50 -4.31
N GLU A 150 -17.48 -16.61 -3.13
CA GLU A 150 -18.17 -16.37 -1.87
C GLU A 150 -18.38 -14.86 -1.67
N LEU A 151 -19.62 -14.41 -1.87
CA LEU A 151 -19.98 -13.01 -1.65
C LEU A 151 -20.31 -12.76 -0.17
N PRO A 152 -19.66 -11.76 0.48
CA PRO A 152 -19.71 -11.55 1.93
C PRO A 152 -21.07 -11.07 2.46
N GLN A 153 -21.99 -10.64 1.59
CA GLN A 153 -23.33 -10.17 1.96
C GLN A 153 -24.39 -11.14 1.44
N THR A 154 -25.24 -11.64 2.34
CA THR A 154 -26.42 -12.44 2.00
C THR A 154 -27.39 -11.61 1.16
N GLY A 155 -27.82 -12.15 0.02
CA GLY A 155 -28.72 -11.46 -0.92
C GLY A 155 -28.03 -10.74 -2.08
N VAL A 156 -26.71 -10.57 -2.07
CA VAL A 156 -25.96 -10.02 -3.21
C VAL A 156 -25.70 -11.12 -4.24
N ILE A 157 -26.11 -10.89 -5.50
CA ILE A 157 -25.96 -11.85 -6.61
C ILE A 157 -24.59 -11.68 -7.29
N GLN A 158 -24.17 -10.42 -7.51
CA GLN A 158 -22.91 -10.06 -8.13
C GLN A 158 -22.27 -8.87 -7.42
N MET A 159 -20.93 -8.82 -7.39
CA MET A 159 -20.13 -7.75 -6.81
C MET A 159 -19.00 -7.36 -7.77
N ALA A 160 -18.98 -6.11 -8.21
CA ALA A 160 -17.86 -5.57 -8.97
C ALA A 160 -16.86 -4.87 -8.03
N LYS A 161 -15.58 -5.28 -8.07
CA LYS A 161 -14.47 -4.56 -7.44
C LYS A 161 -13.64 -3.85 -8.52
N VAL A 162 -13.53 -2.54 -8.40
CA VAL A 162 -12.73 -1.69 -9.28
C VAL A 162 -11.53 -1.18 -8.49
N TYR A 163 -10.34 -1.53 -8.92
CA TYR A 163 -9.09 -1.06 -8.32
C TYR A 163 -8.66 0.22 -9.02
N ILE A 164 -8.45 1.28 -8.23
CA ILE A 164 -8.10 2.61 -8.74
C ILE A 164 -6.77 3.02 -8.13
N ALA A 165 -5.76 3.23 -8.98
CA ALA A 165 -4.48 3.77 -8.59
C ALA A 165 -4.48 5.29 -8.70
N LYS A 166 -4.00 5.97 -7.65
CA LYS A 166 -3.87 7.43 -7.60
C LYS A 166 -2.46 7.82 -7.18
N LYS A 167 -1.74 8.53 -8.04
CA LYS A 167 -0.47 9.19 -7.67
C LYS A 167 -0.78 10.49 -6.93
N ARG A 168 -0.24 10.67 -5.73
CA ARG A 168 -0.42 11.88 -4.91
C ARG A 168 0.91 12.64 -4.78
N LYS A 169 0.99 13.84 -5.35
CA LYS A 169 2.15 14.73 -5.23
C LYS A 169 2.23 15.34 -3.81
N LEU A 170 3.39 15.91 -3.46
CA LEU A 170 3.54 16.72 -2.24
C LEU A 170 2.74 18.00 -2.36
N LYS A 171 2.05 18.40 -1.28
CA LYS A 171 1.31 19.66 -1.20
C LYS A 171 1.64 20.42 0.08
N VAL A 172 1.36 21.72 0.07
CA VAL A 172 1.32 22.54 1.29
C VAL A 172 0.33 21.91 2.27
N GLY A 173 0.76 21.73 3.53
CA GLY A 173 -0.01 21.04 4.56
C GLY A 173 0.34 19.56 4.75
N ASP A 174 1.09 18.93 3.83
CA ASP A 174 1.57 17.56 4.02
C ASP A 174 2.60 17.49 5.15
N LYS A 175 2.58 16.39 5.92
CA LYS A 175 3.53 16.17 7.02
C LYS A 175 4.78 15.44 6.55
N MET A 176 5.94 16.02 6.85
CA MET A 176 7.26 15.46 6.58
C MET A 176 8.01 15.23 7.90
N ALA A 177 9.02 14.37 7.88
CA ALA A 177 9.89 14.13 9.03
C ALA A 177 11.31 13.79 8.61
N GLY A 178 12.31 14.24 9.36
CA GLY A 178 13.65 13.65 9.29
C GLY A 178 13.78 12.41 10.18
N ARG A 179 14.93 11.74 10.11
CA ARG A 179 15.24 10.55 10.93
C ARG A 179 15.43 10.87 12.41
N HIS A 180 15.72 12.12 12.75
CA HIS A 180 16.03 12.57 14.11
C HIS A 180 14.82 13.13 14.86
N GLY A 181 13.60 12.70 14.50
CA GLY A 181 12.36 13.11 15.18
C GLY A 181 11.90 14.53 14.88
N ASN A 182 12.58 15.26 14.00
CA ASN A 182 12.19 16.57 13.49
C ASN A 182 11.01 16.44 12.51
N LYS A 183 9.79 16.57 13.03
CA LYS A 183 8.55 16.54 12.24
C LYS A 183 8.16 17.97 11.87
N GLY A 184 7.69 18.16 10.64
CA GLY A 184 7.25 19.44 10.12
C GLY A 184 6.06 19.30 9.17
N ILE A 185 5.41 20.41 8.88
CA ILE A 185 4.39 20.53 7.84
C ILE A 185 4.99 21.39 6.74
N VAL A 186 4.77 21.03 5.48
CA VAL A 186 5.20 21.86 4.34
C VAL A 186 4.40 23.17 4.37
N ALA A 187 5.08 24.29 4.63
CA ALA A 187 4.43 25.60 4.75
C ALA A 187 4.22 26.28 3.38
N ARG A 188 5.22 26.20 2.50
CA ARG A 188 5.20 26.82 1.17
C ARG A 188 6.05 25.98 0.21
N ILE A 189 5.63 25.95 -1.05
CA ILE A 189 6.43 25.44 -2.17
C ILE A 189 6.76 26.67 -3.01
N VAL A 190 8.05 26.92 -3.18
CA VAL A 190 8.56 28.05 -3.96
C VAL A 190 9.18 27.55 -5.25
N ARG A 191 9.46 28.50 -6.16
CA ARG A 191 10.18 28.20 -7.39
C ARG A 191 11.68 28.19 -7.10
N ASP A 192 12.43 27.56 -7.99
CA ASP A 192 13.87 27.37 -7.85
C ASP A 192 14.62 28.71 -7.81
N GLU A 193 14.16 29.72 -8.56
CA GLU A 193 14.74 31.08 -8.56
C GLU A 193 14.56 31.84 -7.25
N ASP A 194 13.57 31.47 -6.43
CA ASP A 194 13.29 32.15 -5.16
C ASP A 194 14.05 31.48 -3.99
N MET A 195 14.78 30.38 -4.23
CA MET A 195 15.50 29.64 -3.18
C MET A 195 16.89 30.22 -2.92
N PRO A 196 17.37 30.17 -1.65
CA PRO A 196 18.76 30.45 -1.34
C PRO A 196 19.72 29.54 -2.13
N PHE A 197 20.83 30.11 -2.58
CA PHE A 197 21.84 29.41 -3.38
C PHE A 197 23.26 29.62 -2.85
N LEU A 198 24.13 28.66 -3.16
CA LEU A 198 25.56 28.65 -2.85
C LEU A 198 26.35 29.50 -3.85
N GLU A 199 27.63 29.80 -3.56
CA GLU A 199 28.50 30.59 -4.45
C GLU A 199 28.68 29.98 -5.85
N ASP A 200 28.57 28.66 -5.96
CA ASP A 200 28.61 27.91 -7.22
C ASP A 200 27.29 27.96 -8.02
N GLY A 201 26.25 28.62 -7.49
CA GLY A 201 24.90 28.69 -8.06
C GLY A 201 23.99 27.52 -7.68
N THR A 202 24.46 26.55 -6.88
CA THR A 202 23.64 25.42 -6.46
C THR A 202 22.56 25.87 -5.47
N ILE A 203 21.30 25.61 -5.80
CA ILE A 203 20.15 25.94 -4.94
C ILE A 203 19.99 24.95 -3.79
N VAL A 204 19.41 25.43 -2.68
CA VAL A 204 18.97 24.58 -1.58
C VAL A 204 17.56 24.04 -1.86
N ASP A 205 17.30 22.77 -1.57
CA ASP A 205 15.97 22.16 -1.77
C ASP A 205 14.99 22.44 -0.61
N ILE A 206 15.50 22.46 0.63
CA ILE A 206 14.68 22.57 1.85
C ILE A 206 15.34 23.52 2.85
N CYS A 207 14.62 24.55 3.26
CA CYS A 207 15.01 25.44 4.37
C CYS A 207 14.38 24.95 5.68
N LEU A 208 15.21 24.64 6.68
CA LEU A 208 14.77 24.19 8.01
C LEU A 208 15.02 25.27 9.07
N ASN A 209 14.11 25.37 10.05
CA ASN A 209 14.27 26.31 11.16
C ASN A 209 15.31 25.81 12.18
N PRO A 210 16.40 26.55 12.44
CA PRO A 210 17.44 26.13 13.37
C PRO A 210 17.00 26.13 14.84
N LEU A 211 15.97 26.89 15.22
CA LEU A 211 15.51 27.01 16.61
C LEU A 211 15.00 25.69 17.20
N GLY A 212 14.60 24.75 16.34
CA GLY A 212 14.13 23.44 16.77
C GLY A 212 15.24 22.53 17.30
N VAL A 213 16.51 22.79 16.96
CA VAL A 213 17.63 21.90 17.31
C VAL A 213 18.03 22.05 18.78
N PRO A 214 18.28 23.27 19.31
CA PRO A 214 18.65 23.44 20.73
C PRO A 214 17.52 23.02 21.66
N SER A 215 16.27 23.36 21.32
CA SER A 215 15.10 23.06 22.16
C SER A 215 14.82 21.56 22.29
N ARG A 216 15.12 20.76 21.26
CA ARG A 216 14.87 19.30 21.26
C ARG A 216 16.13 18.46 21.49
N MET A 217 17.30 19.09 21.55
CA MET A 217 18.61 18.45 21.75
C MET A 217 18.91 17.32 20.76
N ASN A 218 18.41 17.40 19.52
CA ASN A 218 18.62 16.39 18.49
C ASN A 218 19.75 16.80 17.52
N LEU A 219 20.96 16.96 18.06
CA LEU A 219 22.17 17.41 17.34
C LEU A 219 22.58 16.47 16.21
N GLY A 220 22.23 15.19 16.28
CA GLY A 220 22.56 14.19 15.26
C GLY A 220 22.13 14.58 13.84
N GLN A 221 21.07 15.38 13.70
CA GLN A 221 20.62 15.85 12.39
C GLN A 221 21.66 16.77 11.72
N ILE A 222 22.44 17.53 12.48
CA ILE A 222 23.49 18.40 11.95
C ILE A 222 24.63 17.53 11.44
N TYR A 223 25.05 16.53 12.22
CA TYR A 223 26.09 15.59 11.81
C TYR A 223 25.70 14.79 10.56
N GLU A 224 24.45 14.33 10.48
CA GLU A 224 23.90 13.69 9.29
C GLU A 224 23.98 14.63 8.07
N THR A 225 23.58 15.89 8.24
CA THR A 225 23.56 16.91 7.17
C THR A 225 24.95 17.16 6.60
N VAL A 226 25.95 17.34 7.47
CA VAL A 226 27.34 17.62 7.08
C VAL A 226 28.01 16.40 6.44
N LEU A 227 27.89 15.23 7.07
CA LEU A 227 28.48 14.00 6.54
C LEU A 227 27.79 13.57 5.23
N GLY A 228 26.49 13.79 5.11
CA GLY A 228 25.73 13.54 3.89
C GLY A 228 26.18 14.41 2.73
N TRP A 229 26.59 15.66 3.00
CA TRP A 229 27.18 16.54 1.99
C TRP A 229 28.53 16.01 1.50
N ALA A 230 29.43 15.66 2.41
CA ALA A 230 30.72 15.06 2.05
C ALA A 230 30.53 13.78 1.21
N GLY A 231 29.55 12.95 1.57
CA GLY A 231 29.23 11.72 0.84
C GLY A 231 28.71 11.97 -0.58
N ARG A 232 27.94 13.05 -0.79
CA ARG A 232 27.48 13.46 -2.12
C ARG A 232 28.64 13.87 -3.02
N GLU A 233 29.56 14.71 -2.54
CA GLU A 233 30.70 15.19 -3.32
C GLU A 233 31.71 14.07 -3.62
N LEU A 234 31.96 13.18 -2.65
CA LEU A 234 32.88 12.05 -2.83
C LEU A 234 32.25 10.86 -3.58
N GLY A 235 30.93 10.88 -3.84
CA GLY A 235 30.20 9.73 -4.40
C GLY A 235 30.19 8.51 -3.48
N MET A 236 30.32 8.70 -2.17
CA MET A 236 30.43 7.65 -1.16
C MET A 236 29.15 7.50 -0.33
N LYS A 237 28.92 6.28 0.16
CA LYS A 237 27.84 5.99 1.12
C LYS A 237 28.46 5.67 2.48
N PHE A 238 27.95 6.32 3.52
CA PHE A 238 28.40 6.09 4.89
C PHE A 238 27.43 5.17 5.64
N ALA A 239 27.99 4.31 6.48
CA ALA A 239 27.25 3.55 7.47
C ALA A 239 27.83 3.87 8.85
N THR A 240 27.04 4.53 9.69
CA THR A 240 27.41 4.86 11.08
C THR A 240 26.63 3.96 12.03
N PRO A 241 27.28 3.04 12.77
CA PRO A 241 26.65 2.26 13.83
C PRO A 241 25.98 3.13 14.89
N ILE A 242 24.96 2.58 15.57
CA ILE A 242 24.11 3.34 16.50
C ILE A 242 24.90 3.84 17.73
N PHE A 243 25.82 3.02 18.25
CA PHE A 243 26.59 3.31 19.47
C PHE A 243 28.09 3.53 19.23
N ASP A 244 28.56 3.30 18.00
CA ASP A 244 29.96 3.48 17.58
C ASP A 244 29.97 4.28 16.27
N GLY A 245 29.43 5.51 16.36
CA GLY A 245 29.24 6.40 15.23
C GLY A 245 30.51 7.15 14.84
N ALA A 246 30.46 7.85 13.72
CA ALA A 246 31.58 8.69 13.27
C ALA A 246 31.91 9.77 14.31
N SER A 247 33.19 9.94 14.62
CA SER A 247 33.66 11.05 15.45
C SER A 247 33.63 12.36 14.68
N LEU A 248 33.64 13.48 15.40
CA LEU A 248 33.73 14.82 14.80
C LEU A 248 34.96 14.95 13.90
N ASP A 249 36.12 14.44 14.35
CA ASP A 249 37.37 14.49 13.60
C ASP A 249 37.26 13.72 12.27
N GLN A 250 36.66 12.52 12.30
CA GLN A 250 36.42 11.73 11.11
C GLN A 250 35.48 12.44 10.13
N ILE A 251 34.40 13.05 10.62
CA ILE A 251 33.49 13.83 9.76
C ILE A 251 34.27 14.97 9.10
N ASN A 252 35.13 15.65 9.85
CA ASN A 252 35.92 16.78 9.37
C ASN A 252 37.04 16.36 8.39
N GLU A 253 37.60 15.16 8.52
CA GLU A 253 38.52 14.59 7.54
C GLU A 253 37.80 14.36 6.20
N TYR A 254 36.59 13.80 6.22
CA TYR A 254 35.81 13.57 5.01
C TYR A 254 35.32 14.88 4.36
N THR A 255 34.94 15.89 5.15
CA THR A 255 34.58 17.21 4.59
C THR A 255 35.78 17.88 3.93
N ALA A 256 36.97 17.78 4.52
CA ALA A 256 38.20 18.28 3.91
C ALA A 256 38.57 17.55 2.61
N GLN A 257 38.43 16.22 2.58
CA GLN A 257 38.63 15.44 1.35
C GLN A 257 37.63 15.79 0.25
N ALA A 258 36.38 16.10 0.63
CA ALA A 258 35.33 16.54 -0.27
C ALA A 258 35.49 17.99 -0.77
N GLY A 259 36.44 18.75 -0.21
CA GLY A 259 36.60 20.17 -0.54
C GLY A 259 35.49 21.08 -0.02
N ILE A 260 34.69 20.63 0.96
CA ILE A 260 33.61 21.42 1.54
C ILE A 260 34.03 22.07 2.87
N PRO A 261 33.42 23.20 3.28
CA PRO A 261 33.78 23.89 4.50
C PRO A 261 33.66 23.03 5.75
N HIS A 262 34.58 23.25 6.70
CA HIS A 262 34.54 22.60 8.01
C HIS A 262 33.19 22.84 8.70
N SER A 263 32.61 21.80 9.32
CA SER A 263 31.27 21.84 9.91
C SER A 263 30.11 22.17 8.93
N GLY A 264 30.35 22.17 7.61
CA GLY A 264 29.34 22.47 6.58
C GLY A 264 28.77 23.89 6.67
N ARG A 265 29.47 24.82 7.31
CA ARG A 265 29.04 26.22 7.43
C ARG A 265 29.58 27.03 6.26
N THR A 266 28.67 27.65 5.51
CA THR A 266 29.02 28.49 4.35
C THR A 266 28.05 29.66 4.21
N TYR A 267 28.43 30.66 3.43
CA TYR A 267 27.54 31.75 3.06
C TYR A 267 26.58 31.30 1.96
N LEU A 268 25.36 31.81 2.04
CA LEU A 268 24.34 31.65 1.02
C LEU A 268 23.98 33.03 0.48
N TYR A 269 23.39 33.05 -0.70
CA TYR A 269 22.84 34.24 -1.34
C TYR A 269 21.33 34.10 -1.43
N ASP A 270 20.60 35.21 -1.26
CA ASP A 270 19.15 35.25 -1.38
C ASP A 270 18.75 35.18 -2.85
N GLY A 271 17.89 34.21 -3.22
CA GLY A 271 17.41 34.06 -4.59
C GLY A 271 16.57 35.24 -5.08
N GLY A 272 15.90 35.96 -4.16
CA GLY A 272 15.05 37.11 -4.52
C GLY A 272 15.84 38.38 -4.84
N THR A 273 16.89 38.66 -4.07
CA THR A 273 17.67 39.91 -4.16
C THR A 273 19.04 39.71 -4.80
N GLY A 274 19.60 38.51 -4.74
CA GLY A 274 20.98 38.19 -5.10
C GLY A 274 22.01 38.61 -4.05
N GLU A 275 21.58 39.20 -2.92
CA GLU A 275 22.49 39.65 -1.87
C GLU A 275 22.96 38.49 -0.99
N MET A 276 24.19 38.59 -0.48
CA MET A 276 24.75 37.60 0.44
C MET A 276 24.13 37.75 1.83
N PHE A 277 23.81 36.65 2.52
CA PHE A 277 23.34 36.71 3.90
C PHE A 277 24.43 37.17 4.88
N ASP A 278 24.03 37.88 5.93
CA ASP A 278 24.94 38.40 6.96
C ASP A 278 25.67 37.30 7.76
N GLN A 279 25.03 36.14 7.93
CA GLN A 279 25.54 35.03 8.75
C GLN A 279 25.65 33.73 7.93
N PRO A 280 26.74 32.96 8.11
CA PRO A 280 26.87 31.67 7.45
C PRO A 280 25.87 30.66 8.03
N ALA A 281 25.26 29.89 7.14
CA ALA A 281 24.32 28.82 7.47
C ALA A 281 24.97 27.46 7.32
N THR A 282 24.44 26.46 8.04
CA THR A 282 24.82 25.06 7.79
C THR A 282 24.06 24.54 6.58
N VAL A 283 24.80 24.12 5.58
CA VAL A 283 24.28 23.49 4.36
C VAL A 283 24.69 22.03 4.35
N GLY A 284 23.88 21.18 3.73
CA GLY A 284 24.26 19.80 3.46
C GLY A 284 23.07 18.92 3.08
N VAL A 285 23.25 17.62 3.18
CA VAL A 285 22.29 16.63 2.69
C VAL A 285 21.75 15.81 3.84
N ILE A 286 20.44 15.92 4.09
CA ILE A 286 19.74 15.19 5.14
C ILE A 286 18.68 14.27 4.54
N TYR A 287 18.49 13.09 5.14
CA TYR A 287 17.47 12.16 4.69
C TYR A 287 16.08 12.54 5.24
N MET A 288 15.17 12.88 4.33
CA MET A 288 13.80 13.31 4.65
C MET A 288 12.77 12.28 4.21
N LEU A 289 11.78 12.04 5.08
CA LEU A 289 10.69 11.10 4.90
C LEU A 289 9.36 11.84 4.74
N LYS A 290 8.53 11.36 3.81
CA LYS A 290 7.12 11.76 3.69
C LYS A 290 6.25 10.83 4.52
N LEU A 291 5.47 11.39 5.45
CA LEU A 291 4.57 10.60 6.29
C LEU A 291 3.23 10.37 5.59
N GLY A 292 2.53 9.29 5.95
CA GLY A 292 1.16 9.01 5.50
C GLY A 292 0.09 9.98 6.01
N HIS A 293 0.49 11.15 6.54
CA HIS A 293 -0.39 12.18 7.07
C HIS A 293 -0.58 13.29 6.03
N MET A 294 -1.36 12.98 5.00
CA MET A 294 -1.64 13.87 3.88
C MET A 294 -2.69 14.92 4.23
N ILE A 295 -2.56 16.13 3.69
CA ILE A 295 -3.56 17.19 3.92
C ILE A 295 -4.93 16.86 3.33
N ASP A 296 -4.96 16.26 2.14
CA ASP A 296 -6.19 15.88 1.42
C ASP A 296 -7.08 14.95 2.26
N ASP A 297 -6.48 14.15 3.14
CA ASP A 297 -7.21 13.22 4.00
C ASP A 297 -7.78 13.91 5.26
N LYS A 298 -7.18 15.03 5.69
CA LYS A 298 -7.58 15.78 6.89
C LYS A 298 -8.56 16.91 6.62
N MET A 299 -8.44 17.59 5.48
CA MET A 299 -9.33 18.70 5.14
C MET A 299 -10.75 18.18 4.95
N HIS A 300 -11.70 18.79 5.65
CA HIS A 300 -13.12 18.46 5.60
C HIS A 300 -13.93 19.70 5.99
N ALA A 301 -15.01 19.95 5.27
CA ALA A 301 -15.96 21.01 5.56
C ALA A 301 -17.37 20.50 5.22
N ARG A 302 -18.37 20.99 5.95
CA ARG A 302 -19.78 20.73 5.65
C ARG A 302 -20.59 22.00 5.87
N SER A 303 -21.64 22.14 5.07
CA SER A 303 -22.73 23.08 5.34
C SER A 303 -23.91 22.31 5.95
N ILE A 304 -24.54 21.45 5.16
CA ILE A 304 -25.66 20.57 5.56
C ILE A 304 -25.25 19.13 5.25
N GLY A 305 -25.78 18.17 6.00
CA GLY A 305 -25.55 16.75 5.71
C GLY A 305 -26.52 15.86 6.48
N PRO A 306 -26.23 14.55 6.60
CA PRO A 306 -27.11 13.64 7.33
C PRO A 306 -27.10 13.92 8.84
N TYR A 307 -28.22 13.55 9.46
CA TYR A 307 -28.50 13.69 10.89
C TYR A 307 -28.82 12.32 11.49
N SER A 308 -28.57 12.16 12.79
CA SER A 308 -28.97 10.99 13.56
C SER A 308 -30.48 10.89 13.66
N LEU A 309 -31.03 9.68 13.56
CA LEU A 309 -32.47 9.46 13.73
C LEU A 309 -32.93 9.70 15.17
N ILE A 310 -32.07 9.44 16.15
CA ILE A 310 -32.42 9.49 17.58
C ILE A 310 -32.36 10.94 18.08
N THR A 311 -31.18 11.55 18.03
CA THR A 311 -30.94 12.87 18.64
C THR A 311 -31.10 14.04 17.67
N GLN A 312 -31.36 13.77 16.38
CA GLN A 312 -31.41 14.78 15.32
C GLN A 312 -30.13 15.62 15.17
N GLN A 313 -29.02 15.20 15.77
CA GLN A 313 -27.72 15.86 15.65
C GLN A 313 -27.00 15.48 14.36
N PRO A 314 -26.13 16.36 13.82
CA PRO A 314 -25.32 16.03 12.66
C PRO A 314 -24.44 14.80 12.91
N LEU A 315 -24.33 13.88 11.94
CA LEU A 315 -23.46 12.69 12.09
C LEU A 315 -21.99 13.08 12.27
N GLY A 316 -21.17 12.17 12.80
CA GLY A 316 -19.74 12.36 13.00
C GLY A 316 -18.89 11.75 11.87
N GLY A 317 -17.70 12.30 11.65
CA GLY A 317 -16.68 11.73 10.77
C GLY A 317 -16.79 12.10 9.29
N LYS A 318 -15.64 12.29 8.64
CA LYS A 318 -15.52 12.73 7.24
C LYS A 318 -16.28 11.85 6.25
N ALA A 319 -16.27 10.53 6.45
CA ALA A 319 -16.88 9.57 5.54
C ALA A 319 -18.41 9.74 5.42
N GLN A 320 -19.06 10.23 6.46
CA GLN A 320 -20.52 10.44 6.50
C GLN A 320 -20.90 11.91 6.27
N PHE A 321 -19.98 12.72 5.74
CA PHE A 321 -20.11 14.18 5.73
C PHE A 321 -20.41 14.76 7.12
N GLY A 322 -19.77 14.17 8.13
CA GLY A 322 -20.02 14.46 9.53
C GLY A 322 -19.50 15.82 9.99
N GLY A 323 -20.03 16.33 11.10
CA GLY A 323 -19.76 17.65 11.65
C GLY A 323 -18.61 17.61 12.62
N GLN A 324 -18.02 18.77 12.88
CA GLN A 324 -17.05 18.89 13.94
C GLN A 324 -17.79 18.89 15.28
N ARG A 325 -17.30 18.09 16.23
CA ARG A 325 -17.81 18.13 17.59
C ARG A 325 -17.44 19.45 18.23
N PHE A 326 -18.45 20.20 18.67
CA PHE A 326 -18.29 21.31 19.58
C PHE A 326 -18.38 20.74 21.00
N GLY A 327 -17.26 20.74 21.72
CA GLY A 327 -17.14 20.11 23.02
C GLY A 327 -17.47 21.06 24.17
N GLU A 328 -17.44 20.48 25.37
CA GLU A 328 -17.74 21.19 26.62
C GLU A 328 -16.73 22.32 26.90
N MET A 329 -15.44 22.10 26.62
CA MET A 329 -14.42 23.12 26.80
C MET A 329 -14.62 24.31 25.84
N GLU A 330 -15.09 24.07 24.62
CA GLU A 330 -15.42 25.16 23.69
C GLU A 330 -16.68 25.93 24.11
N VAL A 331 -17.65 25.27 24.76
CA VAL A 331 -18.80 25.94 25.39
C VAL A 331 -18.33 26.88 26.50
N TRP A 332 -17.52 26.39 27.44
CA TRP A 332 -16.97 27.22 28.53
C TRP A 332 -16.17 28.41 28.02
N ALA A 333 -15.44 28.25 26.92
CA ALA A 333 -14.72 29.35 26.30
C ALA A 333 -15.69 30.45 25.83
N LEU A 334 -16.79 30.11 25.15
CA LEU A 334 -17.79 31.10 24.72
C LEU A 334 -18.56 31.72 25.89
N GLU A 335 -18.85 30.95 26.93
CA GLU A 335 -19.44 31.46 28.16
C GLU A 335 -18.53 32.47 28.85
N GLY A 336 -17.22 32.18 28.93
CA GLY A 336 -16.21 33.10 29.47
C GLY A 336 -16.11 34.42 28.70
N PHE A 337 -16.38 34.42 27.40
CA PHE A 337 -16.49 35.64 26.59
C PHE A 337 -17.86 36.34 26.70
N GLY A 338 -18.86 35.73 27.37
CA GLY A 338 -20.22 36.25 27.42
C GLY A 338 -20.95 36.20 26.08
N ALA A 339 -20.52 35.34 25.15
CA ALA A 339 -21.04 35.26 23.78
C ALA A 339 -22.36 34.47 23.68
N ALA A 340 -23.39 34.90 24.42
CA ALA A 340 -24.64 34.17 24.60
C ALA A 340 -25.37 33.87 23.28
N ASN A 341 -25.47 34.84 22.36
CA ASN A 341 -26.15 34.64 21.08
C ASN A 341 -25.44 33.62 20.17
N ILE A 342 -24.09 33.65 20.15
CA ILE A 342 -23.28 32.71 19.35
C ILE A 342 -23.42 31.30 19.91
N LEU A 343 -23.33 31.17 21.24
CA LEU A 343 -23.47 29.89 21.91
C LEU A 343 -24.87 29.29 21.69
N GLN A 344 -25.91 30.11 21.83
CA GLN A 344 -27.29 29.70 21.58
C GLN A 344 -27.45 29.20 20.14
N GLU A 345 -26.95 29.92 19.14
CA GLU A 345 -27.04 29.51 17.73
C GLU A 345 -26.33 28.18 17.45
N ILE A 346 -25.12 27.98 18.00
CA ILE A 346 -24.31 26.77 17.81
C ILE A 346 -25.02 25.54 18.40
N LEU A 347 -25.57 25.67 19.62
CA LEU A 347 -26.16 24.55 20.34
C LEU A 347 -27.59 24.21 19.91
N THR A 348 -28.28 25.09 19.16
CA THR A 348 -29.68 24.92 18.77
C THR A 348 -29.83 24.81 17.25
N ILE A 349 -29.97 25.95 16.57
CA ILE A 349 -30.28 26.09 15.15
C ILE A 349 -29.23 25.42 14.25
N LYS A 350 -27.95 25.41 14.65
CA LYS A 350 -26.88 24.73 13.89
C LYS A 350 -26.76 23.23 14.17
N SER A 351 -27.51 22.71 15.15
CA SER A 351 -27.41 21.33 15.62
C SER A 351 -28.74 20.58 15.46
N ASP A 352 -29.55 20.50 16.51
CA ASP A 352 -30.65 19.55 16.68
C ASP A 352 -32.02 20.22 16.81
N ASP A 353 -32.14 21.54 16.64
CA ASP A 353 -33.43 22.19 16.42
C ASP A 353 -33.91 21.92 14.98
N VAL A 354 -34.76 20.90 14.82
CA VAL A 354 -35.23 20.41 13.52
C VAL A 354 -35.98 21.48 12.72
N MET A 355 -36.82 22.28 13.38
CA MET A 355 -37.58 23.34 12.71
C MET A 355 -36.73 24.60 12.55
N GLY A 356 -35.95 24.96 13.58
CA GLY A 356 -35.09 26.13 13.59
C GLY A 356 -34.04 26.09 12.49
N ARG A 357 -33.39 24.93 12.27
CA ARG A 357 -32.36 24.78 11.23
C ARG A 357 -32.91 24.99 9.81
N ALA A 358 -34.11 24.49 9.52
CA ALA A 358 -34.74 24.62 8.21
C ALA A 358 -35.12 26.10 7.94
N LYS A 359 -35.73 26.75 8.93
CA LYS A 359 -36.09 28.18 8.85
C LYS A 359 -34.85 29.07 8.77
N ALA A 360 -33.78 28.74 9.49
CA ALA A 360 -32.54 29.51 9.45
C ALA A 360 -31.87 29.42 8.08
N TYR A 361 -31.87 28.24 7.45
CA TYR A 361 -31.39 28.10 6.08
C TYR A 361 -32.22 28.95 5.10
N GLU A 362 -33.55 28.91 5.21
CA GLU A 362 -34.45 29.72 4.40
C GLU A 362 -34.21 31.22 4.60
N ALA A 363 -34.06 31.68 5.84
CA ALA A 363 -33.77 33.07 6.18
C ALA A 363 -32.44 33.54 5.58
N ILE A 364 -31.38 32.71 5.66
CA ILE A 364 -30.07 33.02 5.06
C ILE A 364 -30.19 33.17 3.53
N VAL A 365 -30.94 32.29 2.86
CA VAL A 365 -31.14 32.36 1.40
C VAL A 365 -31.94 33.61 1.01
N LYS A 366 -32.92 34.02 1.82
CA LYS A 366 -33.74 35.21 1.57
C LYS A 366 -33.11 36.53 2.04
N GLY A 367 -32.02 36.47 2.80
CA GLY A 367 -31.42 37.64 3.44
C GLY A 367 -32.27 38.21 4.59
N GLU A 368 -33.10 37.37 5.21
CA GLU A 368 -33.93 37.73 6.37
C GLU A 368 -33.19 37.46 7.69
N ASN A 369 -33.71 38.03 8.78
CA ASN A 369 -33.16 37.79 10.11
C ASN A 369 -33.38 36.33 10.55
N LEU A 370 -32.42 35.81 11.33
CA LEU A 370 -32.49 34.45 11.86
C LEU A 370 -33.73 34.27 12.77
N PRO A 371 -34.38 33.08 12.72
CA PRO A 371 -35.50 32.78 13.58
C PRO A 371 -35.07 32.67 15.04
N ARG A 372 -36.03 32.80 15.96
CA ARG A 372 -35.80 32.49 17.38
C ARG A 372 -35.58 30.97 17.55
N PRO A 373 -34.53 30.55 18.27
CA PRO A 373 -34.29 29.13 18.56
C PRO A 373 -35.41 28.47 19.34
N GLY A 374 -35.69 27.21 19.02
CA GLY A 374 -36.56 26.32 19.79
C GLY A 374 -35.81 25.48 20.83
N ILE A 375 -36.52 24.52 21.41
CA ILE A 375 -35.95 23.53 22.33
C ILE A 375 -35.18 22.48 21.52
N PRO A 376 -33.91 22.17 21.85
CA PRO A 376 -33.13 21.08 21.26
C PRO A 376 -33.83 19.73 21.34
N GLU A 377 -33.76 18.93 20.28
CA GLU A 377 -34.36 17.59 20.30
C GLU A 377 -33.68 16.65 21.31
N ALA A 378 -32.39 16.84 21.59
CA ALA A 378 -31.71 16.09 22.65
C ALA A 378 -32.36 16.26 24.03
N MET A 379 -32.91 17.45 24.33
CA MET A 379 -33.64 17.68 25.58
C MET A 379 -34.97 16.92 25.59
N ASN A 380 -35.67 16.89 24.45
CA ASN A 380 -36.89 16.08 24.31
C ASN A 380 -36.59 14.60 24.52
N VAL A 381 -35.53 14.07 23.91
CA VAL A 381 -35.09 12.67 24.10
C VAL A 381 -34.84 12.39 25.58
N LEU A 382 -34.07 13.25 26.27
CA LEU A 382 -33.79 13.10 27.70
C LEU A 382 -35.08 13.07 28.53
N LEU A 383 -36.04 13.95 28.26
CA LEU A 383 -37.33 13.96 28.96
C LEU A 383 -38.12 12.66 28.75
N HIS A 384 -38.07 12.08 27.54
CA HIS A 384 -38.73 10.79 27.26
C HIS A 384 -38.00 9.62 27.92
N GLU A 385 -36.67 9.63 27.98
CA GLU A 385 -35.88 8.63 28.71
C GLU A 385 -36.20 8.64 30.21
N LEU A 386 -36.28 9.82 30.83
CA LEU A 386 -36.67 9.96 32.24
C LEU A 386 -38.10 9.48 32.49
N ARG A 387 -39.04 9.78 31.59
CA ARG A 387 -40.42 9.26 31.68
C ARG A 387 -40.50 7.74 31.50
N GLY A 388 -39.58 7.16 30.72
CA GLY A 388 -39.42 5.70 30.60
C GLY A 388 -39.05 5.03 31.92
N LEU A 389 -38.42 5.76 32.84
CA LEU A 389 -38.12 5.31 34.22
C LEU A 389 -39.28 5.55 35.20
N ALA A 390 -40.47 5.89 34.70
CA ALA A 390 -41.64 6.28 35.48
C ALA A 390 -41.45 7.56 36.33
N LEU A 391 -40.54 8.45 35.94
CA LEU A 391 -40.37 9.76 36.55
C LEU A 391 -41.28 10.80 35.85
N SER A 392 -42.07 11.54 36.64
CA SER A 392 -42.92 12.62 36.12
C SER A 392 -42.12 13.92 36.02
N VAL A 393 -41.62 14.22 34.82
CA VAL A 393 -40.90 15.47 34.52
C VAL A 393 -41.71 16.32 33.54
N LYS A 394 -41.97 17.57 33.92
CA LYS A 394 -42.66 18.60 33.12
C LYS A 394 -41.78 19.85 33.03
N LEU A 395 -41.79 20.50 31.86
CA LEU A 395 -41.25 21.84 31.70
C LEU A 395 -42.35 22.81 32.11
N GLU A 396 -42.09 23.69 33.08
CA GLU A 396 -43.02 24.73 33.55
C GLU A 396 -42.91 26.02 32.73
#